data_AF-A0A074VZM1-F1
#
_entry.id   AF-A0A074VZM1-F1
#
_cell.length_a   1.000
_cell.length_b   1.000
_cell.length_c   1.000
_cell.angle_alpha   90.00
_cell.angle_beta   90.00
_cell.angle_gamma   90.00
#
_symmetry.space_group_name_H-M   'P 1'
#
loop_
_entity.id
_entity.type
_entity.pdbx_description
1 polymer ?
#
loop_
_entity_poly.entity_id
_entity_poly.type
_entity_poly.pdbx_seq_one_letter_code
_entity_poly.pdbx_strand_id
1 'polypeptide(L)'
;MPNTITPTPSDTSSWATVGNGASKTINIAAKKAPNRKLIALNTNEERIDPPLPRTDPAATTRLIERVRHKKVCNNYHLIGKCKSGKYCDYDHGERLSPGEHLVLKQRARQRCCPERGCCRDFDCTNGHVCPYGKDCYNDNCWFQDVHDVDMKPLSSIFQDGEQEWNLK
;
A
#
# COMPACT_ATOMS: atom_id res chain seq x y z
N MET A 1 69.87 -28.18 3.96
CA MET A 1 70.68 -28.11 2.72
C MET A 1 70.11 -29.13 1.73
N PRO A 2 70.19 -28.94 0.39
CA PRO A 2 69.72 -27.79 -0.40
C PRO A 2 68.98 -28.19 -1.72
N ASN A 3 68.31 -27.18 -2.30
CA ASN A 3 68.11 -26.79 -3.72
C ASN A 3 67.56 -27.70 -4.85
N THR A 4 66.42 -27.22 -5.40
CA THR A 4 66.19 -26.67 -6.78
C THR A 4 66.48 -27.59 -7.99
N ILE A 5 65.62 -27.72 -9.00
CA ILE A 5 65.43 -26.79 -10.15
C ILE A 5 64.19 -27.19 -10.99
N THR A 6 63.42 -26.18 -11.43
CA THR A 6 62.36 -26.19 -12.46
C THR A 6 62.94 -26.33 -13.87
N PRO A 7 62.17 -26.83 -14.87
CA PRO A 7 61.80 -25.90 -15.96
C PRO A 7 60.40 -26.12 -16.56
N THR A 8 59.69 -25.02 -16.84
CA THR A 8 58.68 -24.85 -17.91
C THR A 8 59.42 -24.56 -19.23
N PRO A 9 58.89 -24.79 -20.45
CA PRO A 9 57.71 -24.07 -20.99
C PRO A 9 56.91 -24.85 -22.08
N SER A 10 56.13 -24.13 -22.89
CA SER A 10 55.38 -24.45 -24.14
C SER A 10 53.87 -24.69 -24.00
N ASP A 11 53.02 -23.68 -24.28
CA ASP A 11 52.53 -23.21 -25.60
C ASP A 11 51.59 -24.24 -26.24
N THR A 12 50.26 -24.06 -26.24
CA THR A 12 49.42 -23.38 -27.26
C THR A 12 48.05 -24.12 -27.22
N SER A 13 46.88 -23.62 -27.60
CA SER A 13 46.39 -22.40 -28.23
C SER A 13 44.87 -22.37 -28.05
N SER A 14 44.33 -21.17 -27.97
CA SER A 14 42.91 -20.82 -28.07
C SER A 14 42.22 -21.44 -29.30
N TRP A 15 41.01 -21.96 -29.12
CA TRP A 15 40.00 -21.98 -30.19
C TRP A 15 38.65 -21.54 -29.61
N ALA A 16 38.34 -20.26 -29.80
CA ALA A 16 36.98 -19.75 -29.63
C ALA A 16 36.20 -20.08 -30.91
N THR A 17 35.20 -20.96 -30.82
CA THR A 17 34.19 -21.05 -31.87
C THR A 17 33.20 -19.91 -31.68
N VAL A 18 33.35 -18.88 -32.52
CA VAL A 18 32.33 -17.84 -32.71
C VAL A 18 31.13 -18.44 -33.42
N GLY A 19 30.13 -18.85 -32.64
CA GLY A 19 28.80 -19.18 -33.15
C GLY A 19 28.02 -17.91 -33.44
N ASN A 20 27.83 -17.58 -34.71
CA ASN A 20 26.95 -16.50 -35.16
C ASN A 20 25.49 -16.96 -34.94
N GLY A 21 24.77 -16.36 -33.99
CA GLY A 21 23.41 -16.80 -33.67
C GLY A 21 22.68 -15.93 -32.66
N ALA A 22 21.83 -15.05 -33.19
CA ALA A 22 20.71 -14.34 -32.55
C ALA A 22 21.06 -13.39 -31.38
N SER A 23 20.83 -12.10 -31.62
CA SER A 23 20.62 -11.12 -30.56
C SER A 23 19.65 -11.67 -29.53
N LYS A 24 20.16 -11.99 -28.33
CA LYS A 24 19.30 -12.27 -27.18
C LYS A 24 18.63 -10.94 -26.83
N THR A 25 17.45 -10.70 -27.39
CA THR A 25 16.55 -9.66 -26.91
C THR A 25 16.24 -9.99 -25.46
N ILE A 26 16.94 -9.34 -24.54
CA ILE A 26 16.61 -9.39 -23.12
C ILE A 26 15.27 -8.66 -23.01
N ASN A 27 14.18 -9.42 -23.03
CA ASN A 27 12.88 -8.92 -22.62
C ASN A 27 12.98 -8.65 -21.11
N ILE A 28 13.50 -7.48 -20.76
CA ILE A 28 13.33 -6.88 -19.44
C ILE A 28 11.89 -6.39 -19.39
N ALA A 29 10.93 -7.33 -19.46
CA ALA A 29 9.59 -7.05 -18.99
C ALA A 29 9.77 -6.73 -17.51
N ALA A 30 9.77 -5.44 -17.15
CA ALA A 30 9.86 -5.00 -15.77
C ALA A 30 8.83 -5.81 -14.98
N LYS A 31 9.31 -6.72 -14.13
CA LYS A 31 8.42 -7.44 -13.21
C LYS A 31 7.67 -6.35 -12.47
N LYS A 32 6.34 -6.28 -12.66
CA LYS A 32 5.49 -5.32 -11.95
C LYS A 32 5.90 -5.42 -10.49
N ALA A 33 6.47 -4.34 -9.95
CA ALA A 33 6.92 -4.33 -8.57
C ALA A 33 5.75 -4.83 -7.70
N PRO A 34 6.01 -5.70 -6.71
CA PRO A 34 4.96 -6.16 -5.82
C PRO A 34 4.23 -4.93 -5.26
N ASN A 35 2.92 -5.03 -5.08
CA ASN A 35 2.12 -3.95 -4.49
C ASN A 35 2.50 -3.82 -3.01
N ARG A 36 3.59 -3.10 -2.74
CA ARG A 36 4.09 -2.84 -1.40
C ARG A 36 3.17 -1.81 -0.77
N LYS A 37 2.65 -2.12 0.43
CA LYS A 37 1.86 -1.16 1.21
C LYS A 37 2.78 -0.01 1.64
N LEU A 38 2.26 1.21 1.54
CA LEU A 38 2.97 2.41 1.94
C LEU A 38 2.09 3.31 2.82
N ILE A 39 2.74 4.13 3.62
CA ILE A 39 2.15 5.23 4.38
C ILE A 39 2.79 6.53 3.87
N ALA A 40 1.96 7.41 3.31
CA ALA A 40 2.39 8.74 2.90
C ALA A 40 2.46 9.67 4.12
N LEU A 41 3.56 10.41 4.23
CA LEU A 41 3.79 11.38 5.30
C LEU A 41 3.99 12.78 4.73
N ASN A 42 3.48 13.80 5.43
CA ASN A 42 3.77 15.20 5.13
C ASN A 42 5.11 15.65 5.77
N THR A 43 5.41 16.96 5.70
CA THR A 43 6.63 17.55 6.27
C THR A 43 6.72 17.43 7.79
N ASN A 44 5.59 17.29 8.47
CA ASN A 44 5.48 17.16 9.92
C ASN A 44 5.48 15.69 10.37
N GLU A 45 5.80 14.78 9.46
CA GLU A 45 5.70 13.33 9.68
C GLU A 45 4.28 12.85 10.01
N GLU A 46 3.25 13.59 9.62
CA GLU A 46 1.86 13.17 9.82
C GLU A 46 1.43 12.29 8.64
N ARG A 47 0.79 11.17 8.96
CA ARG A 47 0.15 10.29 7.98
C ARG A 47 -0.99 11.01 7.31
N ILE A 48 -0.90 11.09 5.99
CA ILE A 48 -1.98 11.57 5.14
C ILE A 48 -2.69 10.39 4.46
N ASP A 49 -3.99 10.51 4.29
CA ASP A 49 -4.74 9.53 3.49
C ASP A 49 -4.74 9.93 2.02
N PRO A 50 -4.25 9.07 1.11
CA PRO A 50 -4.35 9.34 -0.32
C PRO A 50 -5.82 9.51 -0.74
N PRO A 51 -6.14 10.47 -1.63
CA PRO A 51 -7.49 10.65 -2.11
C PRO A 51 -8.01 9.36 -2.74
N LEU A 52 -9.26 9.01 -2.41
CA LEU A 52 -9.91 7.85 -3.02
C LEU A 52 -10.66 8.29 -4.28
N PRO A 53 -10.69 7.45 -5.33
CA PRO A 53 -11.51 7.73 -6.51
C PRO A 53 -12.98 7.83 -6.12
N ARG A 54 -13.75 8.55 -6.94
CA ARG A 54 -15.21 8.64 -6.79
C ARG A 54 -15.83 7.24 -6.90
N THR A 55 -16.79 6.95 -6.05
CA THR A 55 -17.54 5.70 -6.10
C THR A 55 -18.63 5.73 -7.16
N ASP A 56 -18.91 4.54 -7.69
CA ASP A 56 -20.10 4.29 -8.50
C ASP A 56 -21.37 4.32 -7.63
N PRO A 57 -22.41 5.08 -7.99
CA PRO A 57 -23.69 5.06 -7.30
C PRO A 57 -24.31 3.67 -7.22
N ALA A 58 -24.20 2.83 -8.26
CA ALA A 58 -24.79 1.49 -8.22
C ALA A 58 -24.05 0.56 -7.24
N ALA A 59 -22.72 0.65 -7.15
CA ALA A 59 -21.95 -0.01 -6.09
C ALA A 59 -22.33 0.48 -4.69
N THR A 60 -22.63 1.78 -4.55
CA THR A 60 -23.08 2.36 -3.28
C THR A 60 -24.42 1.77 -2.86
N THR A 61 -25.39 1.70 -3.77
CA THR A 61 -26.71 1.08 -3.53
C THR A 61 -26.58 -0.39 -3.16
N ARG A 62 -25.77 -1.16 -3.90
CA ARG A 62 -25.51 -2.58 -3.60
C ARG A 62 -24.95 -2.79 -2.20
N LEU A 63 -23.95 -1.99 -1.81
CA LEU A 63 -23.41 -2.09 -0.45
C LEU A 63 -24.45 -1.71 0.61
N ILE A 64 -25.28 -0.68 0.37
CA ILE A 64 -26.37 -0.28 1.28
C ILE A 64 -27.34 -1.45 1.50
N GLU A 65 -27.81 -2.09 0.43
CA GLU A 65 -28.70 -3.24 0.54
C GLU A 65 -28.03 -4.41 1.26
N ARG A 66 -26.76 -4.70 0.96
CA ARG A 66 -25.98 -5.77 1.63
C ARG A 66 -25.86 -5.53 3.14
N VAL A 67 -25.63 -4.29 3.58
CA VAL A 67 -25.46 -3.97 5.01
C VAL A 67 -26.77 -3.65 5.74
N ARG A 68 -27.91 -3.74 5.05
CA ARG A 68 -29.22 -3.36 5.60
C ARG A 68 -29.59 -4.15 6.85
N HIS A 69 -29.29 -5.45 6.85
CA HIS A 69 -29.63 -6.35 7.96
C HIS A 69 -28.45 -6.60 8.90
N LYS A 70 -27.24 -6.73 8.34
CA LYS A 70 -26.02 -6.97 9.11
C LYS A 70 -24.86 -6.22 8.50
N LYS A 71 -24.13 -5.46 9.31
CA LYS A 71 -22.95 -4.72 8.87
C LYS A 71 -21.83 -5.71 8.48
N VAL A 72 -21.15 -5.42 7.37
CA VAL A 72 -19.96 -6.16 6.93
C VAL A 72 -18.73 -5.77 7.73
N CYS A 73 -17.79 -6.70 7.89
CA CYS A 73 -16.56 -6.45 8.64
C CYS A 73 -15.52 -5.70 7.82
N ASN A 74 -15.09 -4.51 8.28
CA ASN A 74 -14.03 -3.75 7.62
C ASN A 74 -12.73 -4.55 7.48
N ASN A 75 -12.27 -5.19 8.56
CA ASN A 75 -10.99 -5.90 8.53
C ASN A 75 -11.01 -7.06 7.53
N TYR A 76 -12.06 -7.88 7.56
CA TYR A 76 -12.20 -8.97 6.61
C TYR A 76 -12.26 -8.45 5.17
N HIS A 77 -13.18 -7.51 4.86
CA HIS A 77 -13.44 -7.10 3.48
C HIS A 77 -12.38 -6.16 2.89
N LEU A 78 -11.71 -5.34 3.71
CA LEU A 78 -10.69 -4.38 3.26
C LEU A 78 -9.27 -4.94 3.32
N ILE A 79 -8.93 -5.67 4.38
CA ILE A 79 -7.56 -6.15 4.63
C ILE A 79 -7.40 -7.60 4.17
N GLY A 80 -8.51 -8.35 4.08
CA GLY A 80 -8.50 -9.77 3.76
C GLY A 80 -8.51 -10.67 4.99
N LYS A 81 -8.22 -10.14 6.18
CA LYS A 81 -8.05 -10.87 7.45
C LYS A 81 -8.81 -10.19 8.58
N CYS A 82 -9.43 -10.97 9.45
CA CYS A 82 -10.05 -10.49 10.68
C CYS A 82 -9.55 -11.31 11.87
N LYS A 83 -8.94 -10.65 12.86
CA LYS A 83 -8.37 -11.32 14.05
C LYS A 83 -9.42 -12.06 14.87
N SER A 84 -10.65 -11.55 14.92
CA SER A 84 -11.77 -12.19 15.62
C SER A 84 -12.29 -13.44 14.91
N GLY A 85 -11.95 -13.65 13.63
CA GLY A 85 -12.32 -14.86 12.89
C GLY A 85 -13.81 -15.17 12.96
N LYS A 86 -14.16 -16.37 13.44
CA LYS A 86 -15.54 -16.84 13.61
C LYS A 86 -16.31 -16.15 14.74
N TYR A 87 -15.62 -15.44 15.64
CA TYR A 87 -16.20 -14.70 16.76
C TYR A 87 -16.46 -13.22 16.42
N CYS A 88 -16.38 -12.85 15.14
CA CYS A 88 -16.68 -11.48 14.71
C CYS A 88 -18.19 -11.29 14.57
N ASP A 89 -18.73 -10.23 15.19
CA ASP A 89 -20.16 -9.89 15.10
C ASP A 89 -20.56 -9.35 13.72
N TYR A 90 -19.57 -8.97 12.90
CA TYR A 90 -19.78 -8.44 11.55
C TYR A 90 -19.74 -9.54 10.49
N ASP A 91 -20.37 -9.27 9.35
CA ASP A 91 -20.45 -10.26 8.27
C ASP A 91 -19.11 -10.46 7.53
N HIS A 92 -18.70 -11.73 7.42
CA HIS A 92 -17.53 -12.24 6.72
C HIS A 92 -17.90 -13.06 5.46
N GLY A 93 -19.12 -12.92 4.96
CA GLY A 93 -19.63 -13.64 3.79
C GLY A 93 -18.87 -13.37 2.49
N GLU A 94 -19.58 -13.42 1.36
CA GLU A 94 -18.96 -13.24 0.04
C GLU A 94 -18.16 -11.94 -0.05
N ARG A 95 -16.98 -12.01 -0.69
CA ARG A 95 -16.12 -10.85 -0.92
C ARG A 95 -16.86 -9.76 -1.68
N LEU A 96 -16.66 -8.52 -1.26
CA LEU A 96 -17.21 -7.36 -1.95
C LEU A 96 -16.63 -7.25 -3.37
N SER A 97 -17.46 -6.81 -4.31
CA SER A 97 -16.98 -6.38 -5.63
C SER A 97 -15.99 -5.20 -5.48
N PRO A 98 -15.12 -4.93 -6.48
CA PRO A 98 -14.18 -3.81 -6.40
C PRO A 98 -14.84 -2.46 -6.13
N GLY A 99 -16.03 -2.23 -6.69
CA GLY A 99 -16.82 -1.02 -6.44
C GLY A 99 -17.32 -0.93 -5.00
N GLU A 100 -17.91 -2.01 -4.46
CA GLU A 100 -18.38 -2.03 -3.07
C GLU A 100 -17.23 -1.95 -2.07
N HIS A 101 -16.09 -2.57 -2.39
CA HIS A 101 -14.87 -2.47 -1.59
C HIS A 101 -14.40 -1.01 -1.50
N LEU A 102 -14.40 -0.28 -2.62
CA LEU A 102 -14.09 1.15 -2.62
C LEU A 102 -15.07 1.97 -1.78
N VAL A 103 -16.38 1.69 -1.89
CA VAL A 103 -17.42 2.35 -1.07
C VAL A 103 -17.19 2.07 0.42
N LEU A 104 -16.91 0.82 0.79
CA LEU A 104 -16.63 0.45 2.18
C LEU A 104 -15.36 1.16 2.67
N LYS A 105 -14.31 1.23 1.85
CA LYS A 105 -13.06 1.93 2.18
C LYS A 105 -13.30 3.43 2.42
N GLN A 106 -14.09 4.08 1.58
CA GLN A 106 -14.47 5.49 1.79
C GLN A 106 -15.24 5.68 3.10
N ARG A 107 -16.23 4.81 3.38
CA ARG A 107 -17.00 4.87 4.64
C ARG A 107 -16.13 4.60 5.87
N ALA A 108 -15.21 3.64 5.79
CA ALA A 108 -14.28 3.35 6.89
C ALA A 108 -13.42 4.57 7.23
N ARG A 109 -12.98 5.33 6.22
CA ARG A 109 -12.24 6.58 6.40
C ARG A 109 -13.05 7.75 6.94
N GLN A 110 -14.36 7.62 7.12
CA GLN A 110 -15.18 8.63 7.82
C GLN A 110 -15.13 8.46 9.34
N ARG A 111 -14.46 7.43 9.86
CA ARG A 111 -14.17 7.30 11.29
C ARG A 111 -12.75 7.76 11.56
N CYS A 112 -12.59 8.69 12.50
CA CYS A 112 -11.28 9.19 12.86
C CYS A 112 -10.46 8.09 13.55
N CYS A 113 -9.21 7.93 13.12
CA CYS A 113 -8.23 7.07 13.76
C CYS A 113 -7.83 7.70 15.11
N PRO A 114 -7.84 6.93 16.22
CA PRO A 114 -7.40 7.42 17.52
C PRO A 114 -5.93 7.88 17.56
N GLU A 115 -5.10 7.37 16.65
CA GLU A 115 -3.69 7.78 16.50
C GLU A 115 -3.48 8.91 15.48
N ARG A 116 -4.52 9.31 14.74
CA ARG A 116 -4.48 10.45 13.79
C ARG A 116 -3.27 10.34 12.84
N GLY A 117 -2.58 11.45 12.59
CA GLY A 117 -1.36 11.49 11.78
C GLY A 117 -0.21 10.63 12.33
N CYS A 118 -0.21 10.25 13.61
CA CYS A 118 0.84 9.41 14.19
C CYS A 118 0.67 7.92 13.86
N CYS A 119 -0.47 7.49 13.29
CA CYS A 119 -0.72 6.09 13.01
C CYS A 119 0.30 5.50 12.02
N ARG A 120 0.89 4.35 12.36
CA ARG A 120 1.82 3.59 11.51
C ARG A 120 1.34 2.18 11.14
N ASP A 121 0.07 1.88 11.41
CA ASP A 121 -0.53 0.62 11.00
C ASP A 121 -0.86 0.64 9.49
N PHE A 122 -0.11 -0.12 8.71
CA PHE A 122 -0.32 -0.31 7.26
C PHE A 122 -1.67 -0.94 6.92
N ASP A 123 -2.31 -1.60 7.89
CA ASP A 123 -3.62 -2.23 7.77
C ASP A 123 -4.75 -1.37 8.35
N CYS A 124 -4.47 -0.15 8.85
CA CYS A 124 -5.49 0.74 9.38
C CYS A 124 -6.51 1.14 8.30
N THR A 125 -7.79 0.92 8.59
CA THR A 125 -8.90 1.26 7.68
C THR A 125 -9.58 2.60 8.00
N ASN A 126 -9.25 3.20 9.14
CA ASN A 126 -9.83 4.46 9.60
C ASN A 126 -9.22 5.65 8.84
N GLY A 127 -9.84 6.82 8.98
CA GLY A 127 -9.33 8.07 8.42
C GLY A 127 -8.37 8.76 9.38
N HIS A 128 -7.26 9.28 8.86
CA HIS A 128 -6.24 10.02 9.60
C HIS A 128 -6.37 11.53 9.40
N VAL A 129 -7.07 11.95 8.35
CA VAL A 129 -7.33 13.35 7.98
C VAL A 129 -8.82 13.54 7.72
N CYS A 130 -9.32 14.76 7.95
CA CYS A 130 -10.72 15.08 7.67
C CYS A 130 -10.98 15.05 6.15
N PRO A 131 -12.04 14.35 5.67
CA PRO A 131 -12.40 14.37 4.25
C PRO A 131 -12.76 15.76 3.70
N TYR A 132 -13.12 16.69 4.60
CA TYR A 132 -13.46 18.07 4.28
C TYR A 132 -12.35 19.07 4.64
N GLY A 133 -11.25 18.61 5.26
CA GLY A 133 -10.11 19.44 5.65
C GLY A 133 -10.53 20.70 6.41
N LYS A 134 -9.94 21.83 6.03
CA LYS A 134 -10.21 23.17 6.59
C LYS A 134 -11.62 23.69 6.28
N ASP A 135 -12.27 23.17 5.25
CA ASP A 135 -13.63 23.55 4.84
C ASP A 135 -14.70 22.75 5.61
N CYS A 136 -14.31 21.97 6.61
CA CYS A 136 -15.26 21.24 7.46
C CYS A 136 -16.04 22.21 8.36
N TYR A 137 -17.35 22.27 8.16
CA TYR A 137 -18.27 23.14 8.90
C TYR A 137 -18.93 22.48 10.12
N ASN A 138 -18.57 21.24 10.44
CA ASN A 138 -19.17 20.52 11.57
C ASN A 138 -18.45 20.85 12.87
N ASP A 139 -19.09 21.61 13.75
CA ASP A 139 -18.53 22.06 15.03
C ASP A 139 -18.09 20.91 15.95
N ASN A 140 -18.74 19.75 15.85
CA ASN A 140 -18.40 18.55 16.62
C ASN A 140 -17.82 17.45 15.70
N CYS A 141 -16.93 17.84 14.80
CA CYS A 141 -16.27 16.89 13.91
C CYS A 141 -15.31 15.98 14.69
N TRP A 142 -15.41 14.66 14.48
CA TRP A 142 -14.44 13.71 15.06
C TRP A 142 -13.01 13.92 14.57
N PHE A 143 -12.81 14.72 13.52
CA PHE A 143 -11.52 15.07 12.96
C PHE A 143 -11.07 16.50 13.30
N GLN A 144 -11.73 17.18 14.24
CA GLN A 144 -11.46 18.59 14.58
C GLN A 144 -9.96 18.88 14.81
N ASP A 145 -9.23 17.96 15.45
CA ASP A 145 -7.80 18.10 15.76
C ASP A 145 -6.90 17.97 14.52
N VAL A 146 -7.45 17.56 13.36
CA VAL A 146 -6.74 17.28 12.11
C VAL A 146 -7.39 17.95 10.89
N HIS A 147 -8.06 19.08 11.09
CA HIS A 147 -8.57 19.91 9.98
C HIS A 147 -7.45 20.65 9.24
N ASP A 148 -6.37 21.00 9.95
CA ASP A 148 -5.27 21.82 9.44
C ASP A 148 -4.04 21.04 8.95
N VAL A 149 -4.14 19.71 8.84
CA VAL A 149 -3.05 18.84 8.38
C VAL A 149 -2.63 19.24 6.97
N ASP A 150 -1.31 19.40 6.75
CA ASP A 150 -0.76 19.57 5.41
C ASP A 150 -0.92 18.27 4.61
N MET A 151 -1.70 18.35 3.53
CA MET A 151 -1.99 17.22 2.65
C MET A 151 -0.92 16.98 1.59
N LYS A 152 0.17 17.76 1.58
CA LYS A 152 1.29 17.58 0.65
C LYS A 152 2.19 16.41 1.12
N PRO A 153 2.24 15.28 0.38
CA PRO A 153 3.18 14.21 0.71
C PRO A 153 4.62 14.68 0.50
N LEU A 154 5.47 14.46 1.51
CA LEU A 154 6.92 14.61 1.44
C LEU A 154 7.62 13.26 1.33
N SER A 155 7.19 12.24 2.06
CA SER A 155 7.83 10.93 2.04
C SER A 155 6.81 9.79 2.08
N SER A 156 7.28 8.57 1.82
CA SER A 156 6.49 7.35 1.92
C SER A 156 7.29 6.27 2.63
N ILE A 157 6.75 5.75 3.72
CA ILE A 157 7.31 4.59 4.44
C ILE A 157 6.64 3.34 3.90
N PHE A 158 7.43 2.33 3.53
CA PHE A 158 6.97 1.03 3.07
C PHE A 158 6.93 0.02 4.21
N GLN A 159 6.11 -1.03 4.04
CA GLN A 159 5.89 -2.02 5.09
C GLN A 159 7.14 -2.79 5.54
N ASP A 160 8.17 -2.87 4.69
CA ASP A 160 9.47 -3.48 4.97
C ASP A 160 10.49 -2.50 5.59
N GLY A 161 10.06 -1.27 5.89
CA GLY A 161 10.87 -0.27 6.57
C GLY A 161 11.66 0.66 5.66
N GLU A 162 11.61 0.47 4.34
CA GLU A 162 12.18 1.43 3.39
C GLU A 162 11.40 2.76 3.46
N GLN A 163 12.10 3.89 3.32
CA GLN A 163 11.48 5.21 3.24
C GLN A 163 11.99 5.96 2.02
N GLU A 164 11.07 6.37 1.16
CA GLU A 164 11.37 7.17 -0.04
C GLU A 164 10.93 8.62 0.17
N TRP A 165 11.76 9.55 -0.29
CA TRP A 165 11.51 10.99 -0.18
C TRP A 165 11.16 11.58 -1.53
N ASN A 166 10.00 12.23 -1.60
CA ASN A 166 9.50 12.94 -2.78
C ASN A 166 10.02 14.39 -2.76
N LEU A 167 11.33 14.55 -2.90
CA LEU A 167 11.97 15.86 -3.03
C LEU A 167 11.69 16.39 -4.45
N LYS A 168 10.69 17.28 -4.56
CA LYS A 168 10.43 18.07 -5.77
C LYS A 168 10.77 19.53 -5.51
#